data_AF-A0A964QSX5-F1
#
_entry.id   AF-A0A964QSX5-F1
#
_cell.length_a   1.000
_cell.length_b   1.000
_cell.length_c   1.000
_cell.angle_alpha   90.00
_cell.angle_beta   90.00
_cell.angle_gamma   90.00
#
_symmetry.space_group_name_H-M   'P 1'
#
loop_
_entity.id
_entity.type
_entity.pdbx_description
1 polymer ?
#
loop_
_entity_poly.entity_id
_entity_poly.type
_entity_poly.pdbx_seq_one_letter_code
_entity_poly.pdbx_strand_id
1 'polypeptide(L)'
;MLMIRLQRVARKHIPIFRVVLTDSKNSTKSGKFHEVLGSFNLKTDEKTVNAERVKYWISKGAQPSDTLHNYLVHEKIIAGKKINVLPRRTPIKKEEVKGEEKKAEPVAEKPVEAPVAQGA
;
A
#
# COMPACT_ATOMS: atom_id res chain seq x y z
N MET A 1 -1.56 4.79 19.10
CA MET A 1 -2.17 5.29 17.85
C MET A 1 -3.30 4.37 17.44
N LEU A 2 -4.34 4.88 16.78
CA LEU A 2 -5.37 4.02 16.20
C LEU A 2 -4.78 3.26 15.00
N MET A 3 -4.99 1.95 15.01
CA MET A 3 -4.44 1.02 14.04
C MET A 3 -5.54 0.09 13.53
N ILE A 4 -5.63 -0.06 12.22
CA ILE A 4 -6.49 -1.05 11.58
C ILE A 4 -5.65 -2.31 11.35
N ARG A 5 -6.00 -3.40 12.03
CA ARG A 5 -5.19 -4.62 12.05
C ARG A 5 -6.02 -5.89 11.91
N LEU A 6 -5.34 -6.99 11.59
CA LEU A 6 -5.93 -8.32 11.59
C LEU A 6 -5.86 -8.95 12.97
N GLN A 7 -7.01 -9.39 13.48
CA GLN A 7 -7.12 -10.15 14.72
C GLN A 7 -7.53 -11.59 14.43
N ARG A 8 -6.73 -12.55 14.89
CA ARG A 8 -7.05 -13.97 14.74
C ARG A 8 -8.14 -14.37 15.74
N VAL A 9 -9.20 -15.01 15.26
CA VAL A 9 -10.34 -15.40 16.10
C VAL A 9 -10.55 -16.91 16.15
N ALA A 10 -10.10 -17.64 15.12
CA ALA A 10 -10.34 -19.08 15.03
C ALA A 10 -9.28 -19.95 15.75
N ARG A 11 -9.62 -21.25 15.86
CA ARG A 11 -8.78 -22.31 16.45
C ARG A 11 -7.49 -22.53 15.65
N LYS A 12 -6.58 -23.33 16.21
CA LYS A 12 -5.36 -23.77 15.50
C LYS A 12 -5.73 -24.38 14.14
N HIS A 13 -4.89 -24.16 13.11
CA HIS A 13 -5.09 -24.61 11.72
C HIS A 13 -6.30 -24.06 10.95
N ILE A 14 -7.09 -23.17 11.55
CA ILE A 14 -8.18 -22.46 10.87
C ILE A 14 -7.81 -20.97 10.79
N PRO A 15 -7.40 -20.46 9.62
CA PRO A 15 -6.92 -19.08 9.48
C PRO A 15 -8.08 -18.11 9.20
N ILE A 16 -8.88 -17.83 10.24
CA ILE A 16 -9.93 -16.80 10.19
C ILE A 16 -9.51 -15.59 11.02
N PHE A 17 -9.62 -14.42 10.40
CA PHE A 17 -9.25 -13.13 10.94
C PHE A 17 -10.43 -12.15 10.87
N ARG A 18 -10.46 -11.20 11.80
CA ARG A 18 -11.31 -10.02 11.74
C ARG A 18 -10.45 -8.80 11.44
N VAL A 19 -10.99 -7.86 10.66
CA VAL A 19 -10.39 -6.54 10.45
C VAL A 19 -10.94 -5.64 11.55
N VAL A 20 -10.05 -5.13 12.39
CA VAL A 20 -10.44 -4.46 13.62
C VAL A 20 -9.71 -3.15 13.79
N LEU A 21 -10.43 -2.12 14.25
CA LEU A 21 -9.85 -0.86 14.69
C LEU A 21 -9.53 -0.92 16.18
N THR A 22 -8.27 -0.78 16.54
CA THR A 22 -7.83 -0.81 17.94
C THR A 22 -6.65 0.12 18.17
N ASP A 23 -6.32 0.45 19.41
CA ASP A 23 -5.05 1.09 19.70
C ASP A 23 -3.89 0.10 19.48
N SER A 24 -2.82 0.57 18.85
CA SER A 24 -1.51 -0.08 18.75
C SER A 24 -1.03 -0.78 20.03
N LYS A 25 -1.34 -0.21 21.22
CA LYS A 25 -0.94 -0.78 22.52
C LYS A 25 -1.70 -2.06 22.88
N ASN A 26 -2.87 -2.28 22.29
CA ASN A 26 -3.68 -3.45 22.58
C ASN A 26 -3.09 -4.70 21.91
N SER A 27 -2.97 -5.76 22.71
CA SER A 27 -2.57 -7.07 22.20
C SER A 27 -3.63 -7.65 21.27
N THR A 28 -3.19 -8.32 20.21
CA THR A 28 -4.04 -9.04 19.26
C THR A 28 -4.98 -10.04 19.92
N LYS A 29 -4.61 -10.57 21.09
CA LYS A 29 -5.40 -11.57 21.82
C LYS A 29 -6.34 -10.96 22.87
N SER A 30 -6.18 -9.67 23.18
CA SER A 30 -6.89 -9.05 24.30
C SER A 30 -8.38 -8.83 24.05
N GLY A 31 -8.84 -8.94 22.80
CA GLY A 31 -10.25 -8.70 22.44
C GLY A 31 -10.71 -7.25 22.59
N LYS A 32 -9.83 -6.34 23.03
CA LYS A 32 -10.12 -4.91 23.18
C LYS A 32 -9.97 -4.21 21.84
N PHE A 33 -11.08 -3.70 21.32
CA PHE A 33 -11.13 -2.93 20.09
C PHE A 33 -12.28 -1.92 20.12
N HIS A 34 -12.19 -0.91 19.25
CA HIS A 34 -13.24 0.10 19.10
C HIS A 34 -14.35 -0.38 18.17
N GLU A 35 -13.99 -0.97 17.02
CA GLU A 35 -14.96 -1.36 16.00
C GLU A 35 -14.42 -2.52 15.14
N VAL A 36 -15.32 -3.39 14.67
CA VAL A 36 -15.02 -4.40 13.64
C VAL A 36 -15.39 -3.84 12.28
N LEU A 37 -14.41 -3.73 11.38
CA LEU A 37 -14.56 -3.16 10.04
C LEU A 37 -14.77 -4.23 8.97
N GLY A 38 -14.55 -5.51 9.30
CA GLY A 38 -14.68 -6.60 8.34
C GLY A 38 -14.16 -7.95 8.85
N SER A 39 -14.11 -8.92 7.95
CA SER A 39 -13.66 -10.29 8.18
C SER A 39 -12.87 -10.83 7.00
N PHE A 40 -11.77 -11.55 7.30
CA PHE A 40 -10.97 -12.28 6.33
C PHE A 40 -10.96 -13.76 6.68
N ASN A 41 -11.46 -14.57 5.75
CA ASN A 41 -11.35 -16.01 5.81
C ASN A 41 -10.34 -16.47 4.75
N LEU A 42 -9.13 -16.87 5.18
CA LEU A 42 -8.11 -17.34 4.24
C LEU A 42 -8.35 -18.78 3.77
N LYS A 43 -9.31 -19.50 4.36
CA LYS A 43 -9.65 -20.86 3.94
C LYS A 43 -10.60 -20.86 2.73
N THR A 44 -11.54 -19.92 2.71
CA THR A 44 -12.53 -19.76 1.63
C THR A 44 -12.19 -18.61 0.69
N ASP A 45 -11.09 -17.90 0.95
CA ASP A 45 -10.68 -16.66 0.28
C ASP A 45 -11.71 -15.51 0.34
N GLU A 46 -12.73 -15.64 1.20
CA GLU A 46 -13.73 -14.60 1.42
C GLU A 46 -13.14 -13.46 2.26
N LYS A 47 -13.12 -12.26 1.66
CA LYS A 47 -12.59 -11.06 2.30
C LYS A 47 -13.63 -9.95 2.18
N THR A 48 -14.17 -9.56 3.33
CA THR A 48 -15.23 -8.55 3.42
C THR A 48 -14.75 -7.40 4.27
N VAL A 49 -14.80 -6.19 3.73
CA VAL A 49 -14.39 -4.96 4.43
C VAL A 49 -15.38 -3.85 4.11
N ASN A 50 -15.81 -3.10 5.13
CA ASN A 50 -16.61 -1.90 4.94
C ASN A 50 -15.72 -0.73 4.48
N ALA A 51 -15.78 -0.42 3.18
CA ALA A 51 -14.95 0.60 2.56
C ALA A 51 -15.20 2.02 3.12
N GLU A 52 -16.45 2.37 3.42
CA GLU A 52 -16.81 3.71 3.91
C GLU A 52 -16.22 3.97 5.29
N ARG A 53 -16.38 3.01 6.20
CA ARG A 53 -15.85 3.11 7.57
C ARG A 53 -14.32 3.13 7.57
N VAL A 54 -13.69 2.32 6.73
CA VAL A 54 -12.23 2.33 6.60
C VAL A 54 -11.72 3.69 6.13
N LYS A 55 -12.32 4.27 5.09
CA LYS A 55 -11.95 5.61 4.60
C LYS A 55 -12.11 6.68 5.67
N TYR A 56 -13.20 6.63 6.44
CA TYR A 56 -13.44 7.54 7.56
C TYR A 56 -12.37 7.46 8.65
N TRP A 57 -11.94 6.25 9.01
CA TRP A 57 -10.92 6.09 10.03
C TRP A 57 -9.53 6.50 9.54
N ILE A 58 -9.23 6.27 8.27
CA ILE A 58 -7.98 6.73 7.66
C ILE A 58 -7.93 8.26 7.59
N SER A 59 -9.04 8.93 7.26
CA SER A 59 -9.08 10.40 7.29
C SER A 59 -8.88 10.97 8.70
N LYS A 60 -9.23 10.20 9.73
CA LYS A 60 -8.92 10.51 11.14
C LYS A 60 -7.49 10.15 11.58
N GLY A 61 -6.65 9.63 10.68
CA GLY A 61 -5.26 9.29 10.97
C GLY A 61 -5.05 7.85 11.47
N ALA A 62 -6.02 6.95 11.34
CA ALA A 62 -5.81 5.54 11.63
C ALA A 62 -4.86 4.92 10.58
N GLN A 63 -3.86 4.17 11.05
CA GLN A 63 -2.88 3.52 10.17
C GLN A 63 -3.24 2.04 9.96
N PRO A 64 -3.43 1.57 8.72
CA PRO A 64 -3.57 0.14 8.45
C PRO A 64 -2.23 -0.59 8.57
N SER A 65 -2.24 -1.84 9.00
CA SER A 65 -1.06 -2.72 8.89
C SER A 65 -0.70 -2.98 7.43
N ASP A 66 0.57 -3.23 7.11
CA ASP A 66 1.06 -3.38 5.72
C ASP A 66 0.27 -4.40 4.88
N THR A 67 -0.10 -5.56 5.44
CA THR A 67 -0.92 -6.56 4.74
C THR A 67 -2.32 -6.03 4.41
N LEU A 68 -2.93 -5.29 5.33
CA LEU A 68 -4.23 -4.65 5.11
C LEU A 68 -4.10 -3.49 4.13
N HIS A 69 -3.03 -2.70 4.20
CA HIS A 69 -2.76 -1.65 3.23
C HIS A 69 -2.70 -2.23 1.81
N ASN A 70 -1.95 -3.31 1.61
CA ASN A 70 -1.88 -3.99 0.31
C ASN A 70 -3.24 -4.51 -0.16
N TYR A 71 -4.05 -5.04 0.75
CA TYR A 71 -5.41 -5.46 0.43
C TYR A 71 -6.30 -4.28 0.03
N LEU A 72 -6.28 -3.19 0.79
CA LEU A 72 -7.10 -2.00 0.52
C LEU A 72 -6.70 -1.32 -0.79
N VAL A 73 -5.42 -1.37 -1.16
CA VAL A 73 -4.91 -0.92 -2.47
C VAL A 73 -5.39 -1.86 -3.59
N HIS A 74 -5.38 -3.18 -3.36
CA HIS A 74 -5.88 -4.16 -4.33
C HIS A 74 -7.37 -3.95 -4.64
N GLU A 75 -8.18 -3.76 -3.60
CA GLU A 75 -9.62 -3.47 -3.70
C GLU A 75 -9.92 -2.04 -4.15
N LYS A 76 -8.90 -1.22 -4.45
CA LYS A 76 -9.04 0.19 -4.88
C LYS A 76 -9.80 1.07 -3.87
N ILE A 77 -9.80 0.69 -2.59
CA ILE A 77 -10.41 1.48 -1.50
C ILE A 77 -9.51 2.68 -1.15
N ILE A 78 -8.18 2.49 -1.22
CA ILE A 78 -7.17 3.52 -1.00
C ILE A 78 -6.26 3.58 -2.23
N ALA A 79 -5.86 4.79 -2.63
CA ALA A 79 -4.79 4.97 -3.60
C ALA A 79 -3.43 4.95 -2.88
N GLY A 80 -2.57 3.98 -3.21
CA GLY A 80 -1.24 3.87 -2.60
C GLY A 80 -0.35 2.84 -3.29
N LYS A 81 0.97 2.96 -3.10
CA LYS A 81 1.93 1.94 -3.52
C LYS A 81 1.83 0.73 -2.59
N LYS A 82 1.95 -0.48 -3.14
CA LYS A 82 2.03 -1.71 -2.33
C LYS A 82 3.34 -1.74 -1.54
N ILE A 83 3.26 -2.18 -0.29
CA ILE A 83 4.39 -2.29 0.63
C ILE A 83 4.89 -3.73 0.63
N ASN A 84 6.22 -3.93 0.59
CA ASN A 84 6.80 -5.25 0.75
C ASN A 84 6.71 -5.70 2.23
N VAL A 85 5.96 -6.77 2.48
CA VAL A 85 5.71 -7.34 3.81
C VAL A 85 6.61 -8.52 4.18
N LEU A 86 7.51 -8.92 3.28
CA LEU A 86 8.39 -10.05 3.51
C LEU A 86 9.47 -9.69 4.55
N PRO A 87 9.86 -10.64 5.41
CA PRO A 87 10.93 -10.42 6.37
C PRO A 87 12.24 -10.11 5.64
N ARG A 88 12.95 -9.08 6.11
CA ARG A 88 14.23 -8.60 5.54
C ARG A 88 15.34 -9.65 5.48
N ARG A 89 15.16 -10.83 6.12
CA ARG A 89 16.14 -11.91 6.23
C ARG A 89 16.30 -12.73 4.94
N THR A 90 15.35 -12.65 4.01
CA THR A 90 15.50 -13.15 2.64
C THR A 90 15.62 -11.96 1.70
N PRO A 91 16.82 -11.61 1.21
CA PRO A 91 16.97 -10.53 0.25
C PRO A 91 16.26 -10.89 -1.05
N ILE A 92 15.43 -9.98 -1.55
CA ILE A 92 14.78 -10.08 -2.85
C ILE A 92 15.85 -9.82 -3.92
N LYS A 93 16.05 -10.78 -4.83
CA LYS A 93 16.79 -10.56 -6.06
C LYS A 93 15.97 -9.58 -6.90
N LYS A 94 16.42 -8.32 -7.00
CA LYS A 94 15.83 -7.36 -7.95
C LYS A 94 16.17 -7.87 -9.35
N GLU A 95 15.19 -8.41 -10.07
CA GLU A 95 15.25 -8.38 -11.52
C GLU A 95 15.05 -6.93 -11.94
N GLU A 96 16.12 -6.35 -12.46
CA GLU A 96 16.12 -5.05 -13.11
C GLU A 96 15.21 -5.12 -14.34
N VAL A 97 13.97 -4.62 -14.22
CA VAL A 97 13.25 -4.17 -15.41
C VAL A 97 13.77 -2.78 -15.74
N LYS A 98 14.78 -2.80 -16.61
CA LYS A 98 15.28 -1.68 -17.41
C LYS A 98 14.12 -1.03 -18.16
N GLY A 99 13.95 0.27 -18.00
CA GLY A 99 12.91 1.03 -18.68
C GLY A 99 12.79 2.48 -18.22
N GLU A 100 13.91 3.19 -18.15
CA GLU A 100 13.92 4.65 -18.27
C GLU A 100 14.08 5.00 -19.76
N GLU A 101 13.55 6.18 -20.12
CA GLU A 101 13.51 6.87 -21.43
C GLU A 101 12.35 6.46 -22.36
N LYS A 102 11.37 7.33 -22.65
CA LYS A 102 11.52 8.73 -23.04
C LYS A 102 10.50 9.66 -22.36
N LYS A 103 11.02 10.60 -21.58
CA LYS A 103 10.47 11.95 -21.42
C LYS A 103 11.39 12.85 -22.24
N ALA A 104 10.99 13.20 -23.46
CA ALA A 104 11.69 14.16 -24.29
C ALA A 104 10.92 15.49 -24.26
N GLU A 105 11.47 16.45 -23.52
CA GLU A 105 11.42 17.90 -23.77
C GLU A 105 12.25 18.61 -22.67
N PRO A 106 13.32 19.32 -23.07
CA PRO A 106 13.39 20.78 -22.83
C PRO A 106 13.88 21.52 -24.10
N VAL A 107 13.22 22.57 -24.59
CA VAL A 107 13.24 23.99 -24.17
C VAL A 107 14.62 24.69 -24.32
N ALA A 108 14.72 25.44 -25.43
CA ALA A 108 15.20 26.83 -25.61
C ALA A 108 16.69 27.22 -25.69
N GLU A 109 16.90 28.22 -26.58
CA GLU A 109 18.02 29.18 -26.74
C GLU A 109 19.29 28.66 -27.47
N LYS A 110 19.83 29.25 -28.56
CA LYS A 110 19.81 30.63 -29.11
C LYS A 110 20.00 30.60 -30.65
N PRO A 111 19.35 31.49 -31.42
CA PRO A 111 19.77 31.84 -32.78
C PRO A 111 20.80 32.98 -32.71
N VAL A 112 21.79 32.96 -33.61
CA VAL A 112 22.61 34.07 -34.16
C VAL A 112 23.98 33.51 -34.48
N GLU A 113 24.23 33.25 -35.77
CA GLU A 113 25.52 33.55 -36.36
C GLU A 113 25.27 34.08 -37.78
N ALA A 114 25.74 35.30 -37.99
CA ALA A 114 25.65 36.08 -39.21
C ALA A 114 26.81 35.69 -40.16
N PRO A 115 26.79 36.15 -41.42
CA PRO A 115 27.44 35.56 -42.59
C PRO A 115 28.91 35.98 -42.75
N VAL A 116 29.64 35.34 -43.70
CA VAL A 116 30.81 35.80 -44.50
C VAL A 116 31.57 34.53 -44.96
N ALA A 117 31.41 34.06 -46.21
CA ALA A 117 32.09 34.44 -47.46
C ALA A 117 33.39 33.64 -47.76
N GLN A 118 33.50 33.24 -49.05
CA GLN A 118 34.68 32.77 -49.80
C GLN A 118 35.13 31.32 -49.52
N GLY A 119 35.44 30.47 -50.50
CA GLY A 119 35.53 30.60 -51.96
C GLY A 119 36.30 29.38 -52.52
N ALA A 120 35.94 28.93 -53.72
CA ALA A 120 36.77 28.28 -54.76
C ALA A 120 35.84 27.69 -55.83
#